data_AF-M0MQN7-F1
#
_entry.id   AF-M0MQN7-F1
#
_cell.length_a   1.000
_cell.length_b   1.000
_cell.length_c   1.000
_cell.angle_alpha   90.00
_cell.angle_beta   90.00
_cell.angle_gamma   90.00
#
_symmetry.space_group_name_H-M   'P 1'
#
loop_
_entity.id
_entity.type
_entity.pdbx_description
1 polymer ?
#
loop_
_entity_poly.entity_id
_entity_poly.type
_entity_poly.pdbx_seq_one_letter_code
_entity_poly.pdbx_strand_id
1 'polypeptide(L)'
;MNHAYTLESTVLQLQVPQFLQETVAGIIAFLPVLLSAIVVLLVGWIVGRLLGAVVTRVVEGIGLSEYTQGTPLEQDDRGDGGIAGALGKLVKYIVYFYAALAASDILGIAILSQLLSDIGTFLPVILSAVVVLVIGFVVGRIVGGIIADVVGGFNLGSYFHDTPLERVTRSAGGIGGIVGTLVEYYIYFLTLLTAAGILQIPALSRLLNDFAGFVPALIGGVAVLIVGALAAEFVEDVVASTDGSRLTDLVGLGVKLFVYYLAITIALDTMGFDATVLTTLFTSFVTAFFGALAVALALAIGIGLGWGSKDYVAENIDDWLSSARSSADDLTEEGGTTGTRGTDDRDTFDDDTRGGSGPSGTGDPDV
;
A
#
# COMPACT_ATOMS: atom_id res chain seq x y z
N MET A 1 -32.89 -101.42 62.00
CA MET A 1 -32.37 -100.93 60.71
C MET A 1 -32.69 -99.44 60.64
N ASN A 2 -31.74 -98.59 61.02
CA ASN A 2 -31.91 -97.13 60.99
C ASN A 2 -31.17 -96.59 59.76
N HIS A 3 -31.92 -96.13 58.76
CA HIS A 3 -31.39 -95.35 57.65
C HIS A 3 -31.28 -93.89 58.10
N ALA A 4 -30.06 -93.45 58.40
CA ALA A 4 -29.77 -92.04 58.59
C ALA A 4 -29.67 -91.36 57.22
N TYR A 5 -30.63 -90.48 56.92
CA TYR A 5 -30.58 -89.58 55.78
C TYR A 5 -29.60 -88.45 56.12
N THR A 6 -28.40 -88.49 55.53
CA THR A 6 -27.51 -87.32 55.47
C THR A 6 -28.16 -86.30 54.54
N LEU A 7 -28.76 -85.27 55.12
CA LEU A 7 -29.16 -84.06 54.39
C LEU A 7 -27.87 -83.34 54.00
N GLU A 8 -27.43 -83.51 52.76
CA GLU A 8 -26.43 -82.62 52.17
C GLU A 8 -27.03 -81.21 52.16
N SER A 9 -26.56 -80.36 53.06
CA SER A 9 -26.85 -78.94 53.03
C SER A 9 -26.16 -78.36 51.80
N THR A 10 -26.86 -78.37 50.66
CA THR A 10 -26.48 -77.58 49.49
C THR A 10 -26.59 -76.12 49.88
N VAL A 11 -25.51 -75.59 50.45
CA VAL A 11 -25.32 -74.18 50.69
C VAL A 11 -25.44 -73.52 49.31
N LEU A 12 -26.51 -72.76 49.09
CA LEU A 12 -26.64 -71.87 47.95
C LEU A 12 -25.51 -70.85 48.08
N GLN A 13 -24.33 -71.18 47.55
CA GLN A 13 -23.28 -70.22 47.31
C GLN A 13 -23.86 -69.24 46.32
N LEU A 14 -24.33 -68.10 46.84
CA LEU A 14 -24.79 -66.98 46.04
C LEU A 14 -23.55 -66.49 45.29
N GLN A 15 -23.36 -67.05 44.11
CA GLN A 15 -22.17 -66.83 43.30
C GLN A 15 -22.29 -65.40 42.80
N VAL A 16 -21.64 -64.47 43.52
CA VAL A 16 -21.63 -63.05 43.17
C VAL A 16 -21.22 -62.97 41.70
N PRO A 17 -22.10 -62.45 40.83
CA PRO A 17 -21.82 -62.41 39.40
C PRO A 17 -20.47 -61.74 39.14
N GLN A 18 -19.67 -62.31 38.25
CA GLN A 18 -18.31 -61.80 37.99
C GLN A 18 -18.30 -60.31 37.57
N PHE A 19 -19.37 -59.82 36.91
CA PHE A 19 -19.51 -58.40 36.56
C PHE A 19 -19.50 -57.46 37.77
N LEU A 20 -20.05 -57.88 38.93
CA LEU A 20 -20.02 -57.06 40.16
C LEU A 20 -18.61 -57.01 40.75
N GLN A 21 -17.88 -58.12 40.68
CA GLN A 21 -16.50 -58.19 41.17
C GLN A 21 -15.58 -57.31 40.31
N GLU A 22 -15.74 -57.35 38.99
CA GLU A 22 -15.01 -56.48 38.05
C GLU A 22 -15.36 -55.00 38.24
N THR A 23 -16.65 -54.66 38.45
CA THR A 23 -17.08 -53.28 38.69
C THR A 23 -16.53 -52.73 40.00
N VAL A 24 -16.59 -53.51 41.09
CA VAL A 24 -16.07 -53.10 42.41
C VAL A 24 -14.56 -52.94 42.39
N ALA A 25 -13.84 -53.88 41.76
CA ALA A 25 -12.39 -53.77 41.59
C ALA A 25 -12.01 -52.52 40.77
N GLY A 26 -12.77 -52.21 39.71
CA GLY A 26 -12.59 -50.99 38.93
C GLY A 26 -12.76 -49.71 39.74
N ILE A 27 -13.79 -49.64 40.60
CA ILE A 27 -14.02 -48.48 41.49
C ILE A 27 -12.87 -48.30 42.49
N ILE A 28 -12.39 -49.40 43.08
CA ILE A 28 -11.27 -49.36 44.04
C ILE A 28 -9.97 -48.94 43.34
N ALA A 29 -9.72 -49.42 42.12
CA ALA A 29 -8.56 -49.02 41.32
C ALA A 29 -8.63 -47.57 40.82
N PHE A 30 -9.84 -47.02 40.65
CA PHE A 30 -10.05 -45.63 40.24
C PHE A 30 -9.77 -44.61 41.36
N LEU A 31 -9.95 -44.99 42.63
CA LEU A 31 -9.75 -44.12 43.80
C LEU A 31 -8.35 -43.46 43.86
N PRO A 32 -7.23 -44.21 43.74
CA PRO A 32 -5.88 -43.62 43.72
C PRO A 32 -5.65 -42.69 42.53
N VAL A 33 -6.19 -43.03 41.36
CA VAL A 33 -6.07 -42.25 40.12
C VAL A 33 -6.81 -40.92 40.25
N LEU A 34 -8.04 -40.97 40.76
CA LEU A 34 -8.85 -39.79 41.05
C LEU A 34 -8.12 -38.85 42.02
N LEU A 35 -7.53 -39.40 43.10
CA LEU A 35 -6.78 -38.61 44.08
C LEU A 35 -5.58 -37.91 43.42
N SER A 36 -4.84 -38.62 42.57
CA SER A 36 -3.67 -38.09 41.85
C SER A 36 -4.06 -36.92 40.95
N ALA A 37 -5.17 -37.04 40.23
CA ALA A 37 -5.66 -35.97 39.36
C ALA A 37 -6.18 -34.74 40.15
N ILE A 38 -6.84 -34.96 41.29
CA ILE A 38 -7.26 -33.87 42.19
C ILE A 38 -6.03 -33.10 42.69
N VAL A 39 -4.95 -33.80 43.07
CA VAL A 39 -3.70 -33.16 43.50
C VAL A 39 -3.12 -32.31 42.38
N VAL A 40 -3.07 -32.82 41.14
CA VAL A 40 -2.58 -32.05 39.98
C VAL A 40 -3.43 -30.81 39.70
N LEU A 41 -4.75 -30.92 39.78
CA LEU A 41 -5.65 -29.76 39.64
C LEU A 41 -5.40 -28.71 40.73
N LEU A 42 -5.22 -29.13 41.99
CA LEU A 42 -4.92 -28.22 43.10
C LEU A 42 -3.58 -27.50 42.88
N VAL A 43 -2.54 -28.22 42.47
CA VAL A 43 -1.23 -27.64 42.16
C VAL A 43 -1.36 -26.63 41.01
N GLY A 44 -2.01 -27.01 39.91
CA GLY A 44 -2.25 -26.12 38.78
C GLY A 44 -3.05 -24.87 39.14
N TRP A 45 -4.04 -25.01 40.04
CA TRP A 45 -4.82 -23.88 40.53
C TRP A 45 -3.97 -22.85 41.30
N ILE A 46 -3.06 -23.33 42.16
CA ILE A 46 -2.11 -22.50 42.91
C ILE A 46 -1.12 -21.83 41.95
N VAL A 47 -0.48 -22.62 41.08
CA VAL A 47 0.53 -22.15 40.14
C VAL A 47 -0.06 -21.10 39.18
N GLY A 48 -1.26 -21.35 38.64
CA GLY A 48 -1.90 -20.40 37.72
C GLY A 48 -2.25 -19.08 38.39
N ARG A 49 -2.65 -19.10 39.66
CA ARG A 49 -2.90 -17.86 40.43
C ARG A 49 -1.60 -17.08 40.66
N LEU A 50 -0.51 -17.77 40.98
CA LEU A 50 0.80 -17.16 41.17
C LEU A 50 1.33 -16.54 39.87
N LEU A 51 1.35 -17.31 38.78
CA LEU A 51 1.84 -16.86 37.48
C LEU A 51 1.01 -15.69 36.93
N GLY A 52 -0.33 -15.78 37.02
CA GLY A 52 -1.21 -14.68 36.61
C GLY A 52 -0.91 -13.39 37.36
N ALA A 53 -0.69 -13.46 38.68
CA ALA A 53 -0.33 -12.30 39.49
C ALA A 53 1.04 -11.71 39.13
N VAL A 54 2.03 -12.55 38.83
CA VAL A 54 3.35 -12.10 38.36
C VAL A 54 3.21 -11.34 37.04
N VAL A 55 2.48 -11.91 36.08
CA VAL A 55 2.28 -11.28 34.76
C VAL A 55 1.55 -9.95 34.88
N THR A 56 0.46 -9.89 35.66
CA THR A 56 -0.26 -8.61 35.90
C THR A 56 0.68 -7.54 36.45
N ARG A 57 1.51 -7.85 37.45
CA ARG A 57 2.46 -6.89 38.01
C ARG A 57 3.53 -6.43 37.01
N VAL A 58 4.04 -7.35 36.19
CA VAL A 58 5.02 -7.02 35.15
C VAL A 58 4.40 -6.06 34.13
N VAL A 59 3.16 -6.31 33.71
CA VAL A 59 2.46 -5.46 32.73
C VAL A 59 2.05 -4.11 33.32
N GLU A 60 1.57 -4.07 34.56
CA GLU A 60 1.29 -2.81 35.27
C GLU A 60 2.54 -1.94 35.40
N GLY A 61 3.69 -2.57 35.68
CA GLY A 61 4.98 -1.87 35.75
C GLY A 61 5.44 -1.22 34.44
N ILE A 62 4.87 -1.59 33.30
CA ILE A 62 5.16 -1.01 31.98
C ILE A 62 4.39 0.32 31.76
N GLY A 63 3.39 0.64 32.60
CA GLY A 63 2.65 1.91 32.50
C GLY A 63 1.53 1.92 31.44
N LEU A 64 1.04 0.74 31.04
CA LEU A 64 -0.10 0.59 30.12
C LEU A 64 -1.43 1.17 30.65
N SER A 65 -1.52 1.41 31.97
CA SER A 65 -2.72 1.89 32.65
C SER A 65 -3.07 3.35 32.35
N GLU A 66 -2.09 4.18 31.98
CA GLU A 66 -2.30 5.62 31.76
C GLU A 66 -3.02 5.92 30.44
N TYR A 67 -2.97 4.99 29.47
CA TYR A 67 -3.51 5.18 28.12
C TYR A 67 -4.86 4.51 27.87
N THR A 68 -5.37 3.77 28.84
CA THR A 68 -6.76 3.25 28.78
C THR A 68 -7.75 4.28 29.35
N GLN A 69 -7.24 5.37 29.96
CA GLN A 69 -8.05 6.45 30.50
C GLN A 69 -8.86 7.15 29.39
N GLY A 70 -10.17 7.20 29.53
CA GLY A 70 -11.16 7.73 28.59
C GLY A 70 -11.81 6.73 27.65
N THR A 71 -11.46 5.43 27.71
CA THR A 71 -12.07 4.39 26.85
C THR A 71 -13.07 3.53 27.64
N PRO A 72 -14.01 2.79 27.00
CA PRO A 72 -14.89 1.83 27.69
C PRO A 72 -14.13 0.71 28.44
N LEU A 73 -12.82 0.62 28.24
CA LEU A 73 -11.91 -0.31 28.91
C LEU A 73 -11.30 0.30 30.19
N GLU A 74 -11.55 1.59 30.45
CA GLU A 74 -11.18 2.30 31.67
C GLU A 74 -12.02 1.74 32.81
N GLN A 75 -11.46 0.74 33.49
CA GLN A 75 -11.84 0.34 34.83
C GLN A 75 -13.36 0.17 35.01
N ASP A 76 -13.88 -0.97 34.59
CA ASP A 76 -15.10 -1.45 35.22
C ASP A 76 -14.79 -1.57 36.73
N ASP A 77 -15.51 -0.83 37.59
CA ASP A 77 -15.38 -0.73 39.06
C ASP A 77 -15.42 -2.11 39.79
N ARG A 78 -15.53 -3.21 39.04
CA ARG A 78 -15.53 -4.60 39.48
C ARG A 78 -14.14 -5.16 39.82
N GLY A 79 -13.07 -4.36 39.71
CA GLY A 79 -11.75 -4.68 40.31
C GLY A 79 -10.88 -5.64 39.50
N ASP A 80 -11.05 -5.71 38.18
CA ASP A 80 -10.44 -6.76 37.34
C ASP A 80 -9.21 -6.30 36.50
N GLY A 81 -8.60 -5.17 36.86
CA GLY A 81 -7.19 -4.84 36.55
C GLY A 81 -6.85 -4.32 35.14
N GLY A 82 -7.81 -3.84 34.35
CA GLY A 82 -7.54 -3.32 33.00
C GLY A 82 -6.87 -4.33 32.07
N ILE A 83 -6.03 -3.86 31.13
CA ILE A 83 -5.29 -4.74 30.19
C ILE A 83 -4.38 -5.72 30.93
N ALA A 84 -3.69 -5.26 31.98
CA ALA A 84 -2.78 -6.10 32.77
C ALA A 84 -3.52 -7.22 33.53
N GLY A 85 -4.71 -6.93 34.06
CA GLY A 85 -5.58 -7.91 34.70
C GLY A 85 -6.18 -8.88 33.69
N ALA A 86 -6.54 -8.42 32.49
CA ALA A 86 -6.97 -9.29 31.39
C ALA A 86 -5.87 -10.28 30.97
N LEU A 87 -4.62 -9.80 30.86
CA LEU A 87 -3.46 -10.65 30.56
C LEU A 87 -3.14 -11.64 31.68
N GLY A 88 -3.17 -11.21 32.94
CA GLY A 88 -2.99 -12.11 34.07
C GLY A 88 -4.08 -13.18 34.16
N LYS A 89 -5.35 -12.80 33.89
CA LYS A 89 -6.47 -13.74 33.77
C LYS A 89 -6.23 -14.74 32.64
N LEU A 90 -5.83 -14.29 31.46
CA LEU A 90 -5.51 -15.16 30.33
C LEU A 90 -4.45 -16.20 30.71
N VAL A 91 -3.33 -15.77 31.28
CA VAL A 91 -2.25 -16.66 31.73
C VAL A 91 -2.73 -17.64 32.80
N LYS A 92 -3.50 -17.17 33.78
CA LYS A 92 -4.10 -18.01 34.82
C LYS A 92 -4.96 -19.13 34.22
N TYR A 93 -5.84 -18.80 33.27
CA TYR A 93 -6.70 -19.79 32.60
C TYR A 93 -5.91 -20.76 31.71
N ILE A 94 -4.84 -20.29 31.05
CA ILE A 94 -3.92 -21.17 30.30
C ILE A 94 -3.29 -22.22 31.24
N VAL A 95 -2.84 -21.81 32.43
CA VAL A 95 -2.26 -22.74 33.40
C VAL A 95 -3.31 -23.71 33.93
N TYR A 96 -4.55 -23.24 34.17
CA TYR A 96 -5.65 -24.11 34.59
C TYR A 96 -6.02 -25.12 33.52
N PHE A 97 -5.96 -24.71 32.25
CA PHE A 97 -6.17 -25.59 31.12
C PHE A 97 -5.12 -26.70 31.06
N TYR A 98 -3.82 -26.38 31.20
CA TYR A 98 -2.77 -27.41 31.25
C TYR A 98 -2.89 -28.33 32.46
N ALA A 99 -3.32 -27.82 33.61
CA ALA A 99 -3.60 -28.64 34.78
C ALA A 99 -4.78 -29.60 34.54
N ALA A 100 -5.83 -29.14 33.87
CA ALA A 100 -6.96 -29.96 33.47
C ALA A 100 -6.56 -31.03 32.45
N LEU A 101 -5.73 -30.69 31.47
CA LEU A 101 -5.14 -31.64 30.51
C LEU A 101 -4.34 -32.73 31.23
N ALA A 102 -3.44 -32.36 32.15
CA ALA A 102 -2.67 -33.32 32.93
C ALA A 102 -3.55 -34.21 33.82
N ALA A 103 -4.60 -33.65 34.42
CA ALA A 103 -5.56 -34.42 35.19
C ALA A 103 -6.38 -35.39 34.32
N SER A 104 -6.80 -34.98 33.11
CA SER A 104 -7.50 -35.86 32.15
C SER A 104 -6.62 -37.01 31.68
N ASP A 105 -5.32 -36.76 31.45
CA ASP A 105 -4.34 -37.79 31.12
C ASP A 105 -4.21 -38.82 32.25
N ILE A 106 -4.10 -38.36 33.50
CA ILE A 106 -4.08 -39.24 34.68
C ILE A 106 -5.37 -40.06 34.79
N LEU A 107 -6.55 -39.47 34.55
CA LEU A 107 -7.83 -40.18 34.57
C LEU A 107 -7.95 -41.24 33.45
N GLY A 108 -7.09 -41.21 32.43
CA GLY A 108 -7.12 -42.15 31.31
C GLY A 108 -8.25 -41.90 30.31
N ILE A 109 -8.82 -40.68 30.26
CA ILE A 109 -9.90 -40.35 29.32
C ILE A 109 -9.27 -39.94 27.98
N ALA A 110 -8.87 -40.92 27.17
CA ALA A 110 -8.08 -40.71 25.95
C ALA A 110 -8.68 -39.65 24.99
N ILE A 111 -10.00 -39.67 24.76
CA ILE A 111 -10.67 -38.71 23.87
C ILE A 111 -10.56 -37.28 24.42
N LEU A 112 -10.77 -37.10 25.72
CA LEU A 112 -10.70 -35.79 26.36
C LEU A 112 -9.26 -35.26 26.36
N SER A 113 -8.29 -36.11 26.65
CA SER A 113 -6.86 -35.76 26.62
C SER A 113 -6.41 -35.36 25.22
N GLN A 114 -6.85 -36.06 24.17
CA GLN A 114 -6.53 -35.72 22.79
C GLN A 114 -7.09 -34.34 22.41
N LEU A 115 -8.38 -34.10 22.67
CA LEU A 115 -9.02 -32.81 22.36
C LEU A 115 -8.38 -31.65 23.14
N LEU A 116 -8.09 -31.85 24.42
CA LEU A 116 -7.41 -30.85 25.24
C LEU A 116 -5.97 -30.63 24.79
N SER A 117 -5.26 -31.67 24.35
CA SER A 117 -3.89 -31.56 23.83
C SER A 117 -3.88 -30.73 22.55
N ASP A 118 -4.78 -31.02 21.61
CA ASP A 118 -4.89 -30.29 20.34
C ASP A 118 -5.17 -28.81 20.59
N ILE A 119 -6.14 -28.49 21.45
CA ILE A 119 -6.42 -27.10 21.88
C ILE A 119 -5.19 -26.49 22.59
N GLY A 120 -4.55 -27.27 23.46
CA GLY A 120 -3.36 -26.88 24.23
C GLY A 120 -2.18 -26.46 23.37
N THR A 121 -2.08 -26.90 22.12
CA THR A 121 -1.03 -26.44 21.19
C THR A 121 -1.21 -25.00 20.72
N PHE A 122 -2.44 -24.48 20.72
CA PHE A 122 -2.73 -23.09 20.32
C PHE A 122 -2.49 -22.08 21.45
N LEU A 123 -2.51 -22.52 22.71
CA LEU A 123 -2.37 -21.63 23.88
C LEU A 123 -1.01 -20.89 23.91
N PRO A 124 0.15 -21.54 23.69
CA PRO A 124 1.45 -20.85 23.62
C PRO A 124 1.53 -19.87 22.46
N VAL A 125 0.87 -20.17 21.34
CA VAL A 125 0.83 -19.31 20.15
C VAL A 125 0.08 -18.02 20.46
N ILE A 126 -1.10 -18.13 21.07
CA ILE A 126 -1.90 -16.97 21.51
C ILE A 126 -1.09 -16.13 22.52
N LEU A 127 -0.47 -16.79 23.50
CA LEU A 127 0.36 -16.09 24.49
C LEU A 127 1.52 -15.33 23.83
N SER A 128 2.19 -15.94 22.86
CA SER A 128 3.30 -15.33 22.12
C SER A 128 2.84 -14.11 21.31
N ALA A 129 1.70 -14.22 20.62
CA ALA A 129 1.11 -13.11 19.87
C ALA A 129 0.77 -11.93 20.78
N VAL A 130 0.20 -12.21 21.95
CA VAL A 130 -0.13 -11.22 22.97
C VAL A 130 1.13 -10.55 23.54
N VAL A 131 2.18 -11.32 23.85
CA VAL A 131 3.46 -10.77 24.31
C VAL A 131 4.06 -9.84 23.25
N VAL A 132 4.03 -10.23 21.98
CA VAL A 132 4.49 -9.38 20.87
C VAL A 132 3.66 -8.10 20.75
N LEU A 133 2.33 -8.16 20.88
CA LEU A 133 1.48 -6.97 20.91
C LEU A 133 1.87 -6.00 22.03
N VAL A 134 2.13 -6.51 23.23
CA VAL A 134 2.59 -5.69 24.37
C VAL A 134 3.94 -5.04 24.08
N ILE A 135 4.91 -5.81 23.57
CA ILE A 135 6.24 -5.29 23.23
C ILE A 135 6.12 -4.21 22.16
N GLY A 136 5.39 -4.48 21.09
CA GLY A 136 5.24 -3.52 19.99
C GLY A 136 4.48 -2.25 20.38
N PHE A 137 3.55 -2.33 21.34
CA PHE A 137 2.94 -1.14 21.93
C PHE A 137 3.99 -0.23 22.60
N VAL A 138 4.89 -0.81 23.40
CA VAL A 138 5.96 -0.06 24.07
C VAL A 138 6.93 0.52 23.04
N VAL A 139 7.34 -0.28 22.05
CA VAL A 139 8.27 0.15 20.99
C VAL A 139 7.66 1.27 20.15
N GLY A 140 6.40 1.14 19.74
CA GLY A 140 5.71 2.14 18.93
C GLY A 140 5.68 3.50 19.60
N ARG A 141 5.43 3.52 20.91
CA ARG A 141 5.42 4.75 21.70
C ARG A 141 6.80 5.42 21.80
N ILE A 142 7.84 4.63 22.09
CA ILE A 142 9.20 5.16 22.21
C ILE A 142 9.64 5.75 20.86
N VAL A 143 9.44 5.00 19.78
CA VAL A 143 9.86 5.42 18.43
C VAL A 143 9.02 6.61 17.95
N GLY A 144 7.71 6.60 18.15
CA GLY A 144 6.82 7.71 17.79
C GLY A 144 7.19 9.01 18.51
N GLY A 145 7.52 8.94 19.80
CA GLY A 145 8.00 10.09 20.57
C GLY A 145 9.33 10.63 20.05
N ILE A 146 10.32 9.76 19.81
CA ILE A 146 11.62 10.16 19.23
C ILE A 146 11.43 10.86 17.88
N ILE A 147 10.57 10.32 17.02
CA ILE A 147 10.31 10.90 15.70
C ILE A 147 9.56 12.22 15.82
N ALA A 148 8.62 12.34 16.76
CA ALA A 148 7.92 13.61 17.00
C ALA A 148 8.91 14.72 17.39
N ASP A 149 9.86 14.42 18.27
CA ASP A 149 10.87 15.37 18.73
C ASP A 149 11.84 15.74 17.60
N VAL A 150 12.32 14.74 16.84
CA VAL A 150 13.23 14.95 15.71
C VAL A 150 12.57 15.81 14.63
N VAL A 151 11.33 15.47 14.23
CA VAL A 151 10.60 16.19 13.18
C VAL A 151 10.16 17.58 13.68
N GLY A 152 9.74 17.69 14.94
CA GLY A 152 9.40 18.96 15.58
C GLY A 152 10.58 19.94 15.63
N GLY A 153 11.81 19.42 15.76
CA GLY A 153 13.03 20.22 15.74
C GLY A 153 13.30 20.96 14.42
N PHE A 154 12.74 20.53 13.29
CA PHE A 154 13.02 21.12 11.97
C PHE A 154 12.26 22.41 11.65
N ASN A 155 11.49 22.98 12.60
CA ASN A 155 10.66 24.18 12.42
C ASN A 155 9.84 24.21 11.11
N LEU A 156 9.37 23.03 10.65
CA LEU A 156 8.59 22.91 9.42
C LEU A 156 7.23 23.64 9.50
N GLY A 157 6.80 23.98 10.72
CA GLY A 157 5.57 24.74 10.96
C GLY A 157 5.57 26.13 10.30
N SER A 158 6.74 26.72 10.04
CA SER A 158 6.81 28.06 9.44
C SER A 158 6.33 28.11 7.99
N TYR A 159 6.38 26.99 7.27
CA TYR A 159 5.98 26.91 5.85
C TYR A 159 4.46 26.80 5.64
N PHE A 160 3.71 26.50 6.70
CA PHE A 160 2.27 26.28 6.63
C PHE A 160 1.46 27.39 7.34
N HIS A 161 2.13 28.46 7.79
CA HIS A 161 1.44 29.65 8.26
C HIS A 161 0.52 30.19 7.16
N ASP A 162 -0.67 30.64 7.57
CA ASP A 162 -1.75 31.16 6.72
C ASP A 162 -2.56 30.13 5.91
N THR A 163 -2.28 28.83 6.06
CA THR A 163 -3.14 27.78 5.49
C THR A 163 -4.22 27.30 6.49
N PRO A 164 -5.41 26.85 6.03
CA PRO A 164 -6.44 26.26 6.89
C PRO A 164 -5.95 25.06 7.73
N LEU A 165 -4.84 24.44 7.31
CA LEU A 165 -4.19 23.29 7.95
C LEU A 165 -3.53 23.63 9.29
N GLU A 166 -3.18 24.90 9.51
CA GLU A 166 -2.49 25.34 10.74
C GLU A 166 -3.27 24.99 12.01
N ARG A 167 -4.61 25.09 11.98
CA ARG A 167 -5.48 24.73 13.11
C ARG A 167 -5.39 23.25 13.46
N VAL A 168 -5.37 22.39 12.44
CA VAL A 168 -5.29 20.92 12.59
C VAL A 168 -3.93 20.55 13.16
N THR A 169 -2.87 21.10 12.58
CA THR A 169 -1.49 20.88 13.02
C THR A 169 -1.25 21.36 14.45
N ARG A 170 -1.77 22.52 14.84
CA ARG A 170 -1.63 23.05 16.22
C ARG A 170 -2.37 22.20 17.25
N SER A 171 -3.54 21.65 16.91
CA SER A 171 -4.28 20.74 17.81
C SER A 171 -3.62 19.36 17.98
N ALA A 172 -2.82 18.93 17.00
CA ALA A 172 -2.14 17.63 16.99
C ALA A 172 -0.68 17.68 17.47
N GLY A 173 -0.25 18.77 18.13
CA GLY A 173 1.12 18.92 18.64
C GLY A 173 2.16 19.31 17.58
N GLY A 174 1.75 19.93 16.47
CA GLY A 174 2.63 20.33 15.38
C GLY A 174 2.80 19.24 14.31
N ILE A 175 3.63 19.52 13.30
CA ILE A 175 3.96 18.53 12.24
C ILE A 175 4.70 17.33 12.85
N GLY A 176 5.59 17.59 13.81
CA GLY A 176 6.26 16.53 14.57
C GLY A 176 5.27 15.62 15.30
N GLY A 177 4.30 16.20 16.00
CA GLY A 177 3.25 15.42 16.68
C GLY A 177 2.44 14.54 15.73
N ILE A 178 2.04 15.07 14.56
CA ILE A 178 1.32 14.28 13.55
C ILE A 178 2.20 13.13 13.04
N VAL A 179 3.44 13.41 12.62
CA VAL A 179 4.33 12.40 12.05
C VAL A 179 4.68 11.33 13.10
N GLY A 180 5.00 11.73 14.32
CA GLY A 180 5.26 10.81 15.43
C GLY A 180 4.06 9.94 15.74
N THR A 181 2.85 10.51 15.75
CA THR A 181 1.60 9.74 15.93
C THR A 181 1.40 8.77 14.78
N LEU A 182 1.60 9.18 13.52
CA LEU A 182 1.47 8.28 12.36
C LEU A 182 2.45 7.11 12.45
N VAL A 183 3.70 7.36 12.88
CA VAL A 183 4.68 6.29 13.04
C VAL A 183 4.35 5.38 14.22
N GLU A 184 3.86 5.92 15.34
CA GLU A 184 3.36 5.13 16.47
C GLU A 184 2.27 4.15 16.02
N TYR A 185 1.24 4.64 15.31
CA TYR A 185 0.17 3.80 14.77
C TYR A 185 0.65 2.83 13.70
N TYR A 186 1.63 3.21 12.86
CA TYR A 186 2.24 2.30 11.90
C TYR A 186 2.96 1.14 12.59
N ILE A 187 3.68 1.41 13.69
CA ILE A 187 4.34 0.37 14.48
C ILE A 187 3.30 -0.53 15.15
N TYR A 188 2.21 0.02 15.69
CA TYR A 188 1.10 -0.79 16.22
C TYR A 188 0.51 -1.70 15.13
N PHE A 189 0.36 -1.17 13.92
CA PHE A 189 -0.09 -1.94 12.78
C PHE A 189 0.89 -3.06 12.40
N LEU A 190 2.20 -2.79 12.32
CA LEU A 190 3.23 -3.81 12.06
C LEU A 190 3.30 -4.87 13.16
N THR A 191 3.06 -4.47 14.40
CA THR A 191 2.97 -5.39 15.53
C THR A 191 1.74 -6.28 15.42
N LEU A 192 0.60 -5.71 15.02
CA LEU A 192 -0.62 -6.48 14.73
C LEU A 192 -0.41 -7.47 13.59
N LEU A 193 0.29 -7.07 12.53
CA LEU A 193 0.71 -7.95 11.43
C LEU A 193 1.58 -9.10 11.94
N THR A 194 2.55 -8.81 12.79
CA THR A 194 3.42 -9.84 13.39
C THR A 194 2.61 -10.80 14.27
N ALA A 195 1.70 -10.27 15.08
CA ALA A 195 0.80 -11.06 15.92
C ALA A 195 -0.13 -11.97 15.10
N ALA A 196 -0.69 -11.47 13.99
CA ALA A 196 -1.48 -12.27 13.05
C ALA A 196 -0.65 -13.38 12.40
N GLY A 197 0.62 -13.09 12.07
CA GLY A 197 1.59 -14.08 11.61
C GLY A 197 1.84 -15.18 12.63
N ILE A 198 2.02 -14.83 13.90
CA ILE A 198 2.19 -15.78 15.01
C ILE A 198 0.94 -16.63 15.19
N LEU A 199 -0.25 -16.03 15.15
CA LEU A 199 -1.53 -16.75 15.23
C LEU A 199 -1.79 -17.67 14.03
N GLN A 200 -0.94 -17.63 13.00
CA GLN A 200 -1.03 -18.45 11.79
C GLN A 200 -2.39 -18.32 11.09
N ILE A 201 -2.95 -17.11 11.00
CA ILE A 201 -4.19 -16.82 10.27
C ILE A 201 -3.82 -16.26 8.89
N PRO A 202 -3.64 -17.09 7.84
CA PRO A 202 -2.98 -16.63 6.61
C PRO A 202 -3.79 -15.58 5.86
N ALA A 203 -5.12 -15.66 5.92
CA ALA A 203 -6.01 -14.67 5.33
C ALA A 203 -5.82 -13.29 5.97
N LEU A 204 -5.77 -13.23 7.31
CA LEU A 204 -5.56 -11.97 8.03
C LEU A 204 -4.16 -11.43 7.77
N SER A 205 -3.12 -12.28 7.81
CA SER A 205 -1.74 -11.86 7.55
C SER A 205 -1.54 -11.34 6.13
N ARG A 206 -2.22 -11.89 5.12
CA ARG A 206 -2.16 -11.36 3.74
C ARG A 206 -2.79 -9.97 3.67
N LEU A 207 -4.01 -9.81 4.17
CA LEU A 207 -4.71 -8.52 4.18
C LEU A 207 -3.89 -7.45 4.93
N LEU A 208 -3.30 -7.81 6.07
CA LEU A 208 -2.47 -6.88 6.83
C LEU A 208 -1.15 -6.56 6.11
N ASN A 209 -0.53 -7.51 5.39
CA ASN A 209 0.68 -7.25 4.60
C ASN A 209 0.41 -6.32 3.42
N ASP A 210 -0.66 -6.60 2.66
CA ASP A 210 -1.08 -5.75 1.56
C ASP A 210 -1.36 -4.33 2.08
N PHE A 211 -2.02 -4.23 3.24
CA PHE A 211 -2.29 -2.94 3.87
C PHE A 211 -1.05 -2.25 4.43
N ALA A 212 -0.06 -2.99 4.94
CA ALA A 212 1.21 -2.43 5.38
C ALA A 212 1.95 -1.72 4.23
N GLY A 213 1.81 -2.25 3.02
CA GLY A 213 2.37 -1.68 1.79
C GLY A 213 1.71 -0.36 1.36
N PHE A 214 0.44 -0.13 1.72
CA PHE A 214 -0.23 1.13 1.41
C PHE A 214 0.36 2.33 2.16
N VAL A 215 0.95 2.16 3.35
CA VAL A 215 1.43 3.31 4.15
C VAL A 215 2.63 4.01 3.47
N PRO A 216 3.72 3.31 3.09
CA PRO A 216 4.80 3.94 2.32
C PRO A 216 4.34 4.51 0.98
N ALA A 217 3.47 3.79 0.27
CA ALA A 217 2.90 4.22 -1.00
C ALA A 217 2.09 5.53 -0.85
N LEU A 218 1.29 5.62 0.22
CA LEU A 218 0.52 6.81 0.56
C LEU A 218 1.42 8.01 0.81
N ILE A 219 2.50 7.84 1.58
CA ILE A 219 3.49 8.90 1.82
C ILE A 219 4.14 9.33 0.50
N GLY A 220 4.54 8.38 -0.34
CA GLY A 220 5.10 8.65 -1.67
C GLY A 220 4.14 9.46 -2.54
N GLY A 221 2.87 9.07 -2.60
CA GLY A 221 1.86 9.79 -3.38
C GLY A 221 1.56 11.18 -2.84
N VAL A 222 1.52 11.37 -1.52
CA VAL A 222 1.39 12.71 -0.92
C VAL A 222 2.59 13.57 -1.28
N ALA A 223 3.81 13.02 -1.24
CA ALA A 223 5.01 13.75 -1.67
C ALA A 223 4.93 14.16 -3.14
N VAL A 224 4.47 13.26 -4.03
CA VAL A 224 4.23 13.57 -5.45
C VAL A 224 3.20 14.68 -5.62
N LEU A 225 2.09 14.66 -4.86
CA LEU A 225 1.10 15.74 -4.89
C LEU A 225 1.70 17.09 -4.48
N ILE A 226 2.51 17.11 -3.43
CA ILE A 226 3.15 18.35 -2.96
C ILE A 226 4.07 18.90 -4.06
N VAL A 227 4.94 18.07 -4.63
CA VAL A 227 5.85 18.48 -5.71
C VAL A 227 5.07 18.93 -6.95
N GLY A 228 4.02 18.20 -7.30
CA GLY A 228 3.18 18.51 -8.45
C GLY A 228 2.36 19.79 -8.29
N ALA A 229 1.88 20.09 -7.08
CA ALA A 229 1.26 21.39 -6.77
C ALA A 229 2.28 22.51 -7.01
N LEU A 230 3.46 22.44 -6.37
CA LEU A 230 4.53 23.44 -6.53
C LEU A 230 4.90 23.67 -8.01
N ALA A 231 4.95 22.60 -8.79
CA ALA A 231 5.17 22.69 -10.23
C ALA A 231 4.02 23.40 -10.96
N ALA A 232 2.76 23.16 -10.58
CA ALA A 232 1.61 23.82 -11.16
C ALA A 232 1.61 25.33 -10.91
N GLU A 233 1.98 25.77 -9.70
CA GLU A 233 2.12 27.19 -9.37
C GLU A 233 3.24 27.84 -10.19
N PHE A 234 4.42 27.21 -10.27
CA PHE A 234 5.53 27.73 -11.08
C PHE A 234 5.15 27.89 -12.56
N VAL A 235 4.45 26.90 -13.11
CA VAL A 235 4.04 26.94 -14.52
C VAL A 235 2.97 28.01 -14.77
N GLU A 236 2.03 28.20 -13.84
CA GLU A 236 1.05 29.30 -13.91
C GLU A 236 1.75 30.66 -13.93
N ASP A 237 2.69 30.90 -13.01
CA ASP A 237 3.41 32.18 -12.92
C ASP A 237 4.20 32.48 -14.20
N VAL A 238 4.86 31.47 -14.78
CA VAL A 238 5.58 31.60 -16.05
C VAL A 238 4.63 31.97 -17.18
N VAL A 239 3.47 31.31 -17.29
CA VAL A 239 2.50 31.62 -18.34
C VAL A 239 1.85 32.98 -18.14
N ALA A 240 1.47 33.32 -16.89
CA ALA A 240 0.84 34.59 -16.54
C ALA A 240 1.77 35.80 -16.80
N SER A 241 3.08 35.60 -16.79
CA SER A 241 4.06 36.65 -17.11
C SER A 241 4.15 36.99 -18.61
N THR A 242 3.56 36.18 -19.50
CA THR A 242 3.68 36.33 -20.96
C THR A 242 2.46 37.05 -21.54
N ASP A 243 2.50 38.39 -21.56
CA ASP A 243 1.48 39.29 -22.10
C ASP A 243 0.09 39.10 -21.48
N GLY A 244 -0.40 40.10 -20.71
CA GLY A 244 -1.63 40.07 -19.92
C GLY A 244 -2.95 40.08 -20.72
N SER A 245 -2.98 39.39 -21.85
CA SER A 245 -4.17 39.20 -22.67
C SER A 245 -5.11 38.18 -22.01
N ARG A 246 -6.42 38.34 -22.25
CA ARG A 246 -7.44 37.38 -21.77
C ARG A 246 -7.22 35.95 -22.28
N LEU A 247 -6.51 35.79 -23.40
CA LEU A 247 -6.16 34.48 -23.95
C LEU A 247 -5.04 33.82 -23.13
N THR A 248 -4.06 34.60 -22.66
CA THR A 248 -2.96 34.12 -21.81
C THR A 248 -3.50 33.60 -20.48
N ASP A 249 -4.44 34.31 -19.85
CA ASP A 249 -5.06 33.88 -18.59
C ASP A 249 -5.78 32.53 -18.73
N LEU A 250 -6.49 32.33 -19.85
CA LEU A 250 -7.19 31.08 -20.15
C LEU A 250 -6.21 29.93 -20.40
N VAL A 251 -5.10 30.20 -21.09
CA VAL A 251 -4.05 29.21 -21.33
C VAL A 251 -3.35 28.86 -20.02
N GLY A 252 -3.02 29.85 -19.18
CA GLY A 252 -2.42 29.65 -17.86
C GLY A 252 -3.27 28.77 -16.96
N LEU A 253 -4.57 29.04 -16.88
CA LEU A 253 -5.52 28.18 -16.16
C LEU A 253 -5.54 26.75 -16.73
N GLY A 254 -5.56 26.59 -18.05
CA GLY A 254 -5.55 25.29 -18.71
C GLY A 254 -4.29 24.49 -18.39
N VAL A 255 -3.12 25.13 -18.44
CA VAL A 255 -1.83 24.49 -18.12
C VAL A 255 -1.77 24.12 -16.64
N LYS A 256 -2.20 25.01 -15.73
CA LYS A 256 -2.28 24.71 -14.30
C LYS A 256 -3.16 23.49 -14.01
N LEU A 257 -4.35 23.44 -14.59
CA LEU A 257 -5.26 22.29 -14.46
C LEU A 257 -4.64 21.02 -15.02
N PHE A 258 -3.90 21.11 -16.13
CA PHE A 258 -3.19 19.98 -16.71
C PHE A 258 -2.07 19.46 -15.79
N VAL A 259 -1.26 20.35 -15.21
CA VAL A 259 -0.20 19.96 -14.27
C VAL A 259 -0.80 19.33 -13.00
N TYR A 260 -1.90 19.88 -12.45
CA TYR A 260 -2.61 19.23 -11.34
C TYR A 260 -3.16 17.86 -11.72
N TYR A 261 -3.74 17.71 -12.92
CA TYR A 261 -4.20 16.42 -13.41
C TYR A 261 -3.06 15.40 -13.46
N LEU A 262 -1.89 15.78 -13.99
CA LEU A 262 -0.71 14.90 -14.02
C LEU A 262 -0.23 14.57 -12.61
N ALA A 263 -0.10 15.56 -11.74
CA ALA A 263 0.30 15.38 -10.35
C ALA A 263 -0.62 14.39 -9.62
N ILE A 264 -1.94 14.57 -9.74
CA ILE A 264 -2.95 13.69 -9.17
C ILE A 264 -2.83 12.28 -9.75
N THR A 265 -2.70 12.16 -11.08
CA THR A 265 -2.58 10.86 -11.75
C THR A 265 -1.35 10.09 -11.27
N ILE A 266 -0.18 10.73 -11.25
CA ILE A 266 1.09 10.10 -10.81
C ILE A 266 1.02 9.79 -9.31
N ALA A 267 0.43 10.67 -8.51
CA ALA A 267 0.25 10.43 -7.09
C ALA A 267 -0.65 9.23 -6.82
N LEU A 268 -1.80 9.12 -7.50
CA LEU A 268 -2.71 7.98 -7.37
C LEU A 268 -1.99 6.66 -7.69
N ASP A 269 -1.24 6.63 -8.80
CA ASP A 269 -0.44 5.47 -9.20
C ASP A 269 0.64 5.13 -8.15
N THR A 270 1.32 6.15 -7.61
CA THR A 270 2.33 5.99 -6.55
C THR A 270 1.72 5.46 -5.24
N MET A 271 0.48 5.83 -4.92
CA MET A 271 -0.26 5.29 -3.77
C MET A 271 -0.73 3.85 -3.98
N GLY A 272 -0.55 3.29 -5.18
CA GLY A 272 -1.02 1.96 -5.56
C GLY A 272 -2.49 1.92 -5.97
N PHE A 273 -3.11 3.07 -6.24
CA PHE A 273 -4.45 3.11 -6.84
C PHE A 273 -4.34 2.96 -8.34
N ASP A 274 -5.22 2.15 -8.92
CA ASP A 274 -5.32 2.00 -10.37
C ASP A 274 -5.82 3.31 -11.01
N ALA A 275 -4.88 4.11 -11.53
CA ALA A 275 -5.18 5.35 -12.22
C ALA A 275 -5.69 5.14 -13.66
N THR A 276 -5.85 3.90 -14.12
CA THR A 276 -6.26 3.57 -15.51
C THR A 276 -7.58 4.24 -15.89
N VAL A 277 -8.55 4.31 -14.98
CA VAL A 277 -9.82 5.00 -15.27
C VAL A 277 -9.59 6.49 -15.51
N LEU A 278 -8.78 7.14 -14.67
CA LEU A 278 -8.47 8.56 -14.78
C LEU A 278 -7.71 8.85 -16.09
N THR A 279 -6.69 8.04 -16.41
CA THR A 279 -5.88 8.18 -17.63
C THR A 279 -6.67 7.87 -18.88
N THR A 280 -7.53 6.85 -18.86
CA THR A 280 -8.37 6.48 -20.00
C THR A 280 -9.38 7.58 -20.29
N LEU A 281 -10.09 8.09 -19.27
CA LEU A 281 -11.08 9.15 -19.45
C LEU A 281 -10.44 10.43 -19.98
N PHE A 282 -9.32 10.84 -19.38
CA PHE A 282 -8.60 12.03 -19.82
C PHE A 282 -8.04 11.89 -21.23
N THR A 283 -7.36 10.77 -21.53
CA THR A 283 -6.83 10.51 -22.87
C THR A 283 -7.94 10.45 -23.91
N SER A 284 -9.08 9.85 -23.58
CA SER A 284 -10.26 9.82 -24.47
C SER A 284 -10.78 11.22 -24.74
N PHE A 285 -10.91 12.04 -23.68
CA PHE A 285 -11.35 13.43 -23.80
C PHE A 285 -10.37 14.25 -24.65
N VAL A 286 -9.08 14.21 -24.35
CA VAL A 286 -8.02 14.94 -25.07
C VAL A 286 -8.01 14.51 -26.54
N THR A 287 -8.01 13.21 -26.80
CA THR A 287 -8.03 12.67 -28.18
C THR A 287 -9.28 13.12 -28.93
N ALA A 288 -10.45 13.10 -28.28
CA ALA A 288 -11.69 13.57 -28.90
C ALA A 288 -11.67 15.09 -29.16
N PHE A 289 -11.21 15.88 -28.20
CA PHE A 289 -11.14 17.34 -28.31
C PHE A 289 -10.14 17.77 -29.38
N PHE A 290 -8.90 17.30 -29.32
CA PHE A 290 -7.88 17.63 -30.31
C PHE A 290 -8.17 16.99 -31.67
N GLY A 291 -8.78 15.81 -31.71
CA GLY A 291 -9.27 15.20 -32.95
C GLY A 291 -10.34 16.06 -33.63
N ALA A 292 -11.33 16.54 -32.85
CA ALA A 292 -12.35 17.47 -33.35
C ALA A 292 -11.75 18.80 -33.80
N LEU A 293 -10.82 19.35 -33.03
CA LEU A 293 -10.11 20.59 -33.38
C LEU A 293 -9.28 20.42 -34.66
N ALA A 294 -8.58 19.30 -34.82
CA ALA A 294 -7.79 19.00 -36.01
C ALA A 294 -8.68 18.92 -37.25
N VAL A 295 -9.84 18.26 -37.16
CA VAL A 295 -10.83 18.22 -38.25
C VAL A 295 -11.36 19.63 -38.55
N ALA A 296 -11.71 20.41 -37.54
CA ALA A 296 -12.21 21.76 -37.71
C ALA A 296 -11.18 22.67 -38.40
N LEU A 297 -9.92 22.62 -37.97
CA LEU A 297 -8.82 23.37 -38.58
C LEU A 297 -8.54 22.90 -40.02
N ALA A 298 -8.53 21.59 -40.27
CA ALA A 298 -8.35 21.04 -41.61
C ALA A 298 -9.45 21.51 -42.57
N LEU A 299 -10.71 21.53 -42.12
CA LEU A 299 -11.83 22.07 -42.90
C LEU A 299 -11.71 23.58 -43.10
N ALA A 300 -11.37 24.34 -42.07
CA ALA A 300 -11.22 25.79 -42.15
C ALA A 300 -10.11 26.17 -43.15
N ILE A 301 -8.95 25.53 -43.07
CA ILE A 301 -7.84 25.75 -43.99
C ILE A 301 -8.19 25.26 -45.40
N GLY A 302 -8.78 24.06 -45.52
CA GLY A 302 -9.15 23.47 -46.80
C GLY A 302 -10.19 24.28 -47.57
N ILE A 303 -11.23 24.77 -46.89
CA ILE A 303 -12.24 25.65 -47.50
C ILE A 303 -11.63 27.02 -47.78
N GLY A 304 -10.87 27.59 -46.82
CA GLY A 304 -10.28 28.91 -46.96
C GLY A 304 -9.32 29.01 -48.14
N LEU A 305 -8.37 28.07 -48.26
CA LEU A 305 -7.45 28.02 -49.40
C LEU A 305 -8.17 27.58 -50.68
N GLY A 306 -9.07 26.61 -50.61
CA GLY A 306 -9.78 26.08 -51.77
C GLY A 306 -10.65 27.14 -52.46
N TRP A 307 -11.35 27.98 -51.68
CA TRP A 307 -12.11 29.09 -52.23
C TRP A 307 -11.25 30.33 -52.50
N GLY A 308 -10.28 30.64 -51.64
CA GLY A 308 -9.43 31.83 -51.78
C GLY A 308 -8.46 31.78 -52.96
N SER A 309 -8.00 30.60 -53.37
CA SER A 309 -7.08 30.43 -54.51
C SER A 309 -7.78 30.34 -55.87
N LYS A 310 -9.12 30.21 -55.88
CA LYS A 310 -9.89 29.94 -57.10
C LYS A 310 -9.70 31.02 -58.17
N ASP A 311 -9.81 32.28 -57.76
CA ASP A 311 -9.74 33.42 -58.69
C ASP A 311 -8.31 33.62 -59.20
N TYR A 312 -7.31 33.48 -58.32
CA TYR A 312 -5.89 33.59 -58.69
C TYR A 312 -5.46 32.51 -59.69
N VAL A 313 -5.89 31.27 -59.47
CA VAL A 313 -5.60 30.17 -60.41
C VAL A 313 -6.30 30.41 -61.73
N ALA A 314 -7.56 30.85 -61.72
CA ALA A 314 -8.31 31.11 -62.95
C ALA A 314 -7.66 32.19 -63.84
N GLU A 315 -7.06 33.22 -63.25
CA GLU A 315 -6.41 34.31 -64.00
C GLU A 315 -5.04 33.91 -64.59
N ASN A 316 -4.28 33.04 -63.89
CA ASN A 316 -2.91 32.67 -64.28
C ASN A 316 -2.80 31.37 -65.10
N ILE A 317 -3.89 30.61 -65.24
CA ILE A 317 -3.84 29.28 -65.87
C ILE A 317 -3.55 29.34 -67.37
N ASP A 318 -4.01 30.38 -68.06
CA ASP A 318 -3.82 30.54 -69.50
C ASP A 318 -2.35 30.84 -69.86
N ASP A 319 -1.66 31.61 -69.02
CA ASP A 319 -0.23 31.91 -69.16
C ASP A 319 0.64 30.68 -68.92
N TRP A 320 0.29 29.85 -67.92
CA TRP A 320 0.98 28.59 -67.67
C TRP A 320 0.73 27.58 -68.78
N LEU A 321 -0.50 27.50 -69.30
CA LEU A 321 -0.87 26.59 -70.37
C LEU A 321 -0.17 26.97 -71.68
N SER A 322 -0.07 28.26 -71.98
CA SER A 322 0.65 28.76 -73.16
C SER A 322 2.16 28.55 -73.04
N SER A 323 2.76 28.75 -71.86
CA SER A 323 4.19 28.50 -71.61
C SER A 323 4.53 27.00 -71.69
N ALA A 324 3.64 26.13 -71.21
CA ALA A 324 3.81 24.68 -71.33
C ALA A 324 3.65 24.21 -72.79
N ARG A 325 2.73 24.83 -73.53
CA ARG A 325 2.53 24.56 -74.95
C ARG A 325 3.68 25.05 -75.81
N SER A 326 4.21 26.25 -75.55
CA SER A 326 5.39 26.76 -76.25
C SER A 326 6.61 25.89 -75.99
N SER A 327 6.81 25.43 -74.75
CA SER A 327 7.89 24.50 -74.41
C SER A 327 7.73 23.13 -75.09
N ALA A 328 6.49 22.70 -75.38
CA ALA A 328 6.23 21.46 -76.11
C ALA A 328 6.38 21.63 -77.64
N ASP A 329 5.98 22.78 -78.18
CA ASP A 329 6.12 23.10 -79.60
C ASP A 329 7.60 23.27 -79.98
N ASP A 330 8.41 23.91 -79.12
CA ASP A 330 9.87 24.08 -79.31
C ASP A 330 10.60 22.73 -79.37
N LEU A 331 10.14 21.74 -78.58
CA LEU A 331 10.65 20.36 -78.63
C LEU A 331 10.19 19.58 -79.88
N THR A 332 9.15 20.04 -80.59
CA THR A 332 8.69 19.43 -81.84
C THR A 332 9.25 20.12 -83.09
N GLU A 333 9.64 21.39 -83.02
CA GLU A 333 10.28 22.11 -84.11
C GLU A 333 11.76 21.74 -84.29
N GLU A 334 12.49 21.34 -83.24
CA GLU A 334 13.86 20.80 -83.37
C GLU A 334 13.93 19.39 -84.00
N GLY A 335 12.80 18.71 -84.23
CA GLY A 335 12.73 17.35 -84.76
C GLY A 335 12.72 17.21 -86.29
N GLY A 336 12.79 18.31 -87.06
CA GLY A 336 12.36 18.29 -88.46
C GLY A 336 13.10 19.18 -89.45
N THR A 337 14.44 19.21 -89.50
CA THR A 337 15.15 19.48 -90.78
C THR A 337 16.55 18.84 -90.82
N THR A 338 16.73 17.95 -91.79
CA THR A 338 17.95 17.19 -92.08
C THR A 338 19.07 18.09 -92.63
N GLY A 339 20.31 17.77 -92.24
CA GLY A 339 21.52 18.52 -92.54
C GLY A 339 21.88 18.72 -94.02
N THR A 340 22.83 19.62 -94.27
CA THR A 340 24.20 19.31 -94.75
C THR A 340 24.88 20.61 -95.19
N ARG A 341 26.10 20.85 -94.67
CA ARG A 341 27.33 21.26 -95.40
C ARG A 341 28.12 22.30 -94.59
N GLY A 342 29.30 21.91 -94.13
CA GLY A 342 30.14 22.70 -93.22
C GLY A 342 31.07 23.70 -93.89
N THR A 343 31.93 24.30 -93.07
CA THR A 343 33.38 24.46 -93.27
C THR A 343 33.98 25.07 -92.01
N ASP A 344 35.23 24.71 -91.75
CA ASP A 344 36.13 25.24 -90.72
C ASP A 344 36.05 26.76 -90.54
N ASP A 345 36.24 27.23 -89.31
CA ASP A 345 37.32 28.19 -89.06
C ASP A 345 37.80 28.18 -87.60
N ARG A 346 39.11 28.39 -87.48
CA ARG A 346 39.95 28.37 -86.29
C ARG A 346 39.90 29.73 -85.54
N ASP A 347 40.65 29.75 -84.43
CA ASP A 347 41.16 30.91 -83.68
C ASP A 347 40.19 31.44 -82.62
N THR A 348 40.51 31.66 -81.34
CA THR A 348 41.74 31.92 -80.56
C THR A 348 41.44 31.52 -79.10
N PHE A 349 42.30 30.81 -78.37
CA PHE A 349 43.32 31.34 -77.45
C PHE A 349 42.87 32.52 -76.55
N ASP A 350 42.76 32.25 -75.25
CA ASP A 350 43.10 33.08 -74.07
C ASP A 350 42.52 32.33 -72.85
N ASP A 351 43.28 31.49 -72.14
CA ASP A 351 44.17 31.84 -71.03
C ASP A 351 43.64 33.02 -70.20
N ASP A 352 43.05 32.72 -69.04
CA ASP A 352 43.63 33.29 -67.84
C ASP A 352 43.43 32.39 -66.62
N THR A 353 44.58 31.94 -66.15
CA THR A 353 44.82 31.41 -64.82
C THR A 353 44.87 32.55 -63.81
N ARG A 354 44.61 32.19 -62.54
CA ARG A 354 44.89 32.89 -61.26
C ARG A 354 43.59 33.22 -60.53
N GLY A 355 43.42 32.87 -59.28
CA GLY A 355 44.40 32.49 -58.28
C GLY A 355 44.08 33.22 -56.99
N GLY A 356 44.06 32.47 -55.89
CA GLY A 356 44.06 33.01 -54.54
C GLY A 356 42.69 33.52 -54.06
N SER A 357 42.35 33.51 -52.78
CA SER A 357 43.09 33.12 -51.58
C SER A 357 42.02 33.00 -50.49
N GLY A 358 42.19 32.10 -49.52
CA GLY A 358 41.53 32.29 -48.22
C GLY A 358 41.96 33.61 -47.57
N PRO A 359 41.32 34.01 -46.45
CA PRO A 359 41.72 33.37 -45.21
C PRO A 359 40.60 33.07 -44.21
N SER A 360 40.88 32.02 -43.44
CA SER A 360 40.63 31.80 -42.01
C SER A 360 40.08 32.97 -41.18
N GLY A 361 39.07 32.64 -40.36
CA GLY A 361 38.72 33.34 -39.13
C GLY A 361 38.34 32.33 -38.06
N THR A 362 39.36 31.88 -37.32
CA THR A 362 39.27 31.07 -36.10
C THR A 362 39.14 31.96 -34.87
N GLY A 363 38.37 31.51 -33.89
CA GLY A 363 38.69 31.67 -32.47
C GLY A 363 37.92 32.75 -31.73
N ASP A 364 37.06 32.31 -30.80
CA ASP A 364 37.20 32.75 -29.41
C ASP A 364 36.63 31.69 -28.46
N PRO A 365 37.45 31.12 -27.56
CA PRO A 365 37.04 30.61 -26.27
C PRO A 365 37.55 31.50 -25.12
N ASP A 366 36.86 31.38 -23.98
CA ASP A 366 37.18 31.86 -22.62
C ASP A 366 36.61 33.21 -22.19
N VAL A 367 35.62 33.19 -21.27
CA VAL A 367 35.78 33.52 -19.84
C VAL A 367 34.76 32.74 -19.01
#